data_AF-T1DX97-F1
#
_entry.id   AF-T1DX97-F1
#
_cell.length_a   1.000
_cell.length_b   1.000
_cell.length_c   1.000
_cell.angle_alpha   90.00
_cell.angle_beta   90.00
_cell.angle_gamma   90.00
#
_symmetry.space_group_name_H-M   'P 1'
#
loop_
_entity.id
_entity.type
_entity.pdbx_description
1 polymer ?
#
loop_
_entity_poly.entity_id
_entity_poly.type
_entity_poly.pdbx_seq_one_letter_code
_entity_poly.pdbx_strand_id
1 'polypeptide(L)'
;MEHIFPQKWQNTNYNGWTREDAKEYLEQIGNKMWLEKKINIQAGNGYFGRKKEKYKESNFLEARDLANYPKNDWLKEDIEARNEEIYNRLYAFFKENI
;
A
#
# COMPACT_ATOMS: atom_id res chain seq x y z
N MET A 1 3.09 0.97 11.07
CA MET A 1 3.04 1.26 9.63
C MET A 1 2.31 0.11 8.97
N GLU A 2 1.45 0.39 8.00
CA GLU A 2 0.71 -0.63 7.27
C GLU A 2 1.41 -0.99 5.97
N HIS A 3 1.37 -2.27 5.62
CA HIS A 3 1.78 -2.79 4.32
C HIS A 3 0.53 -3.08 3.49
N ILE A 4 0.35 -2.38 2.38
CA ILE A 4 -0.85 -2.49 1.56
C ILE A 4 -0.91 -3.89 0.93
N PHE A 5 0.19 -4.29 0.27
CA PHE A 5 0.47 -5.69 -0.07
C PHE A 5 0.88 -6.46 1.19
N PRO A 6 0.22 -7.60 1.51
CA PRO A 6 0.44 -8.31 2.76
C PRO A 6 1.83 -8.97 2.86
N GLN A 7 2.47 -8.87 4.04
CA GLN A 7 3.78 -9.51 4.31
C GLN A 7 3.72 -11.03 4.33
N LYS A 8 2.61 -11.61 4.77
CA LYS A 8 2.39 -13.06 4.71
C LYS A 8 1.48 -13.36 3.53
N TRP A 9 2.07 -13.60 2.38
CA TRP A 9 1.36 -14.17 1.24
C TRP A 9 1.38 -15.69 1.35
N GLN A 10 0.21 -16.32 1.19
CA GLN A 10 0.13 -17.79 1.18
C GLN A 10 0.88 -18.31 -0.06
N ASN A 11 1.54 -19.46 0.05
CA ASN A 11 2.42 -20.11 -0.95
C ASN A 11 1.74 -20.43 -2.32
N THR A 12 0.58 -19.87 -2.60
CA THR A 12 -0.20 -20.06 -3.82
C THR A 12 -0.04 -18.84 -4.72
N ASN A 13 0.95 -18.91 -5.60
CA ASN A 13 1.01 -18.31 -6.93
C ASN A 13 0.10 -17.07 -7.13
N TYR A 14 0.49 -15.93 -6.55
CA TYR A 14 -0.23 -14.66 -6.79
C TYR A 14 0.29 -14.04 -8.08
N ASN A 15 -0.49 -14.14 -9.16
CA ASN A 15 -0.44 -13.37 -10.41
C ASN A 15 0.90 -12.65 -10.70
N GLY A 16 1.99 -13.39 -10.97
CA GLY A 16 3.24 -12.80 -11.47
C GLY A 16 4.22 -12.27 -10.41
N TRP A 17 4.02 -12.56 -9.12
CA TRP A 17 4.99 -12.27 -8.06
C TRP A 17 5.98 -13.43 -7.86
N THR A 18 7.28 -13.18 -8.05
CA THR A 18 8.33 -14.07 -7.52
C THR A 18 8.59 -13.73 -6.05
N ARG A 19 9.27 -14.64 -5.32
CA ARG A 19 9.62 -14.40 -3.92
C ARG A 19 10.63 -13.25 -3.80
N GLU A 20 11.50 -13.15 -4.78
CA GLU A 20 12.53 -12.12 -4.94
C GLU A 20 11.88 -10.75 -5.12
N ASP A 21 10.95 -10.63 -6.06
CA ASP A 21 10.22 -9.38 -6.28
C ASP A 21 9.40 -9.01 -5.05
N ALA A 22 8.71 -9.98 -4.42
CA ALA A 22 7.92 -9.69 -3.23
C ALA A 22 8.81 -9.08 -2.13
N LYS A 23 10.04 -9.58 -1.95
CA LYS A 23 10.99 -9.04 -0.98
C LYS A 23 11.47 -7.63 -1.34
N GLU A 24 11.70 -7.35 -2.62
CA GLU A 24 12.13 -6.04 -3.10
C GLU A 24 11.05 -4.97 -2.90
N TYR A 25 9.80 -5.29 -3.24
CA TYR A 25 8.70 -4.32 -3.24
C TYR A 25 8.01 -4.19 -1.88
N LEU A 26 8.17 -5.18 -0.98
CA LEU A 26 7.50 -5.17 0.32
C LEU A 26 7.78 -3.89 1.10
N GLU A 27 9.03 -3.43 1.09
CA GLU A 27 9.48 -2.31 1.91
C GLU A 27 9.48 -0.96 1.20
N GLN A 28 9.08 -0.90 -0.07
CA GLN A 28 9.00 0.33 -0.84
C GLN A 28 7.91 1.27 -0.30
N ILE A 29 8.12 2.58 -0.45
CA ILE A 29 7.23 3.61 0.10
C ILE A 29 5.82 3.55 -0.51
N GLY A 30 5.72 3.19 -1.79
CA GLY A 30 4.47 2.95 -2.51
C GLY A 30 3.67 1.77 -1.98
N ASN A 31 4.29 0.87 -1.20
CA ASN A 31 3.59 -0.21 -0.49
C ASN A 31 3.27 0.12 0.99
N LYS A 32 3.67 1.30 1.46
CA LYS A 32 3.56 1.70 2.86
C LYS A 32 2.60 2.86 3.04
N MET A 33 1.90 2.85 4.16
CA MET A 33 1.05 3.97 4.56
C MET A 33 0.94 4.06 6.07
N TRP A 34 0.56 5.23 6.55
CA TRP A 34 0.17 5.41 7.94
C TRP A 34 -1.24 4.86 8.15
N LEU A 35 -1.43 4.14 9.26
CA LEU A 35 -2.70 3.58 9.66
C LEU A 35 -2.74 3.44 11.17
N GLU A 36 -3.90 3.64 11.77
CA GLU A 36 -4.10 3.42 13.19
C GLU A 36 -3.81 1.97 13.56
N LYS A 37 -3.09 1.77 14.68
CA LYS A 37 -2.65 0.43 15.13
C LYS A 37 -3.81 -0.56 15.21
N LYS A 38 -4.97 -0.13 15.72
CA LYS A 38 -6.17 -0.99 15.85
C LYS A 38 -6.69 -1.42 14.48
N ILE A 39 -6.76 -0.50 13.52
CA ILE A 39 -7.26 -0.78 12.15
C ILE A 39 -6.26 -1.67 11.41
N ASN A 40 -4.96 -1.41 11.53
CA ASN A 40 -3.90 -2.25 10.96
C ASN A 40 -3.99 -3.70 11.48
N ILE A 41 -4.14 -3.90 12.80
CA ILE A 41 -4.33 -5.24 13.39
C ILE A 41 -5.58 -5.93 12.82
N GLN A 42 -6.69 -5.20 12.63
CA GLN A 42 -7.93 -5.74 12.08
C GLN A 42 -7.84 -6.06 10.59
N ALA A 43 -7.08 -5.28 9.82
CA ALA A 43 -6.81 -5.53 8.41
C ALA A 43 -5.93 -6.79 8.23
N GLY A 44 -4.96 -6.99 9.14
CA GLY A 44 -4.13 -8.18 9.23
C GLY A 44 -3.33 -8.45 7.94
N ASN A 45 -3.13 -9.73 7.60
CA ASN A 45 -2.51 -10.16 6.34
C ASN A 45 -3.55 -10.47 5.26
N GLY A 46 -4.73 -9.82 5.29
CA GLY A 46 -5.71 -9.94 4.22
C GLY A 46 -5.14 -9.44 2.88
N TYR A 47 -5.67 -9.93 1.76
CA TYR A 47 -5.41 -9.30 0.46
C TYR A 47 -5.99 -7.88 0.46
N PHE A 48 -5.47 -7.02 -0.42
CA PHE A 48 -5.77 -5.58 -0.41
C PHE A 48 -7.27 -5.28 -0.43
N GLY A 49 -8.06 -5.94 -1.29
CA GLY A 49 -9.52 -5.82 -1.33
C GLY A 49 -10.22 -6.00 0.02
N ARG A 50 -9.78 -6.96 0.84
CA ARG A 50 -10.31 -7.15 2.20
C ARG A 50 -9.84 -6.06 3.16
N LYS A 51 -8.61 -5.59 3.01
CA LYS A 51 -8.03 -4.53 3.84
C LYS A 51 -8.73 -3.18 3.60
N LYS A 52 -9.12 -2.88 2.36
CA LYS A 52 -9.85 -1.66 1.99
C LYS A 52 -11.09 -1.40 2.85
N GLU A 53 -11.84 -2.45 3.20
CA GLU A 53 -13.01 -2.32 4.07
C GLU A 53 -12.66 -1.75 5.45
N LYS A 54 -11.46 -2.06 5.96
CA LYS A 54 -10.94 -1.50 7.22
C LYS A 54 -10.36 -0.11 7.04
N TYR A 55 -9.79 0.19 5.89
CA TYR A 55 -9.24 1.51 5.62
C TYR A 55 -10.32 2.61 5.59
N LYS A 56 -11.57 2.28 5.25
CA LYS A 56 -12.72 3.20 5.33
C LYS A 56 -12.94 3.77 6.74
N GLU A 57 -12.53 3.03 7.77
CA GLU A 57 -12.70 3.41 9.18
C GLU A 57 -11.58 4.34 9.68
N SER A 58 -10.56 4.63 8.86
CA SER A 58 -9.38 5.42 9.25
C SER A 58 -9.61 6.93 9.21
N ASN A 59 -8.92 7.65 10.09
CA ASN A 59 -8.86 9.11 10.07
C ASN A 59 -7.81 9.64 9.09
N PHE A 60 -6.86 8.79 8.65
CA PHE A 60 -5.89 9.18 7.63
C PHE A 60 -6.59 9.32 6.27
N LEU A 61 -6.43 10.47 5.63
CA LEU A 61 -6.96 10.75 4.30
C LEU A 61 -6.49 9.70 3.29
N GLU A 62 -5.19 9.44 3.26
CA GLU A 62 -4.56 8.44 2.38
C GLU A 62 -5.18 7.04 2.53
N ALA A 63 -5.51 6.62 3.76
CA ALA A 63 -6.17 5.35 4.00
C ALA A 63 -7.57 5.31 3.36
N ARG A 64 -8.36 6.37 3.54
CA ARG A 64 -9.70 6.48 2.96
C ARG A 64 -9.64 6.57 1.43
N ASP A 65 -8.63 7.22 0.87
CA ASP A 65 -8.42 7.29 -0.57
C ASP A 65 -8.10 5.90 -1.14
N LEU A 66 -7.18 5.16 -0.50
CA LEU A 66 -6.87 3.78 -0.85
C LEU A 66 -8.06 2.83 -0.67
N ALA A 67 -8.95 3.10 0.30
CA ALA A 67 -10.18 2.32 0.48
C ALA A 67 -11.12 2.41 -0.73
N ASN A 68 -11.06 3.50 -1.49
CA ASN A 68 -11.85 3.74 -2.70
C ASN A 68 -11.10 3.34 -4.00
N TYR A 69 -9.87 2.82 -3.88
CA TYR A 69 -9.10 2.39 -5.04
C TYR A 69 -9.87 1.31 -5.83
N PRO A 70 -9.97 1.42 -7.16
CA PRO A 70 -10.89 0.59 -7.95
C PRO A 70 -10.49 -0.88 -7.99
N LYS A 71 -9.18 -1.20 -7.94
CA LYS A 71 -8.71 -2.59 -7.95
C LYS A 71 -8.75 -3.19 -6.55
N ASN A 72 -8.92 -4.51 -6.48
CA ASN A 72 -8.84 -5.27 -5.23
C ASN A 72 -7.47 -5.93 -5.01
N ASP A 73 -6.63 -5.90 -6.03
CA ASP A 73 -5.25 -6.33 -5.96
C ASP A 73 -4.35 -5.08 -5.87
N TRP A 74 -3.22 -5.25 -5.18
CA TRP A 74 -2.16 -4.26 -5.09
C TRP A 74 -0.91 -4.90 -5.69
N LEU A 75 -0.63 -4.58 -6.95
CA LEU A 75 0.41 -5.22 -7.76
C LEU A 75 1.68 -4.36 -7.82
N LYS A 76 2.71 -4.87 -8.51
CA LYS A 76 4.01 -4.19 -8.66
C LYS A 76 3.83 -2.82 -9.28
N GLU A 77 3.02 -2.76 -10.34
CA GLU A 77 2.75 -1.55 -11.11
C GLU A 77 2.05 -0.50 -10.24
N ASP A 78 1.21 -0.93 -9.29
CA ASP A 78 0.53 -0.02 -8.35
C ASP A 78 1.52 0.56 -7.33
N ILE A 79 2.48 -0.24 -6.87
CA ILE A 79 3.56 0.21 -5.97
C ILE A 79 4.48 1.20 -6.69
N GLU A 80 4.87 0.90 -7.94
CA GLU A 80 5.73 1.77 -8.75
C GLU A 80 5.06 3.10 -9.07
N ALA A 81 3.80 3.07 -9.52
CA ALA A 81 3.03 4.27 -9.79
C ALA A 81 2.90 5.14 -8.53
N ARG A 82 2.65 4.53 -7.37
CA ARG A 82 2.55 5.26 -6.11
C ARG A 82 3.91 5.76 -5.60
N ASN A 83 5.01 5.04 -5.84
CA ASN A 83 6.36 5.55 -5.57
C ASN A 83 6.63 6.84 -6.35
N GLU A 84 6.33 6.82 -7.65
CA GLU A 84 6.52 7.97 -8.54
C GLU A 84 5.64 9.15 -8.12
N GLU A 85 4.37 8.89 -7.77
CA GLU A 85 3.47 9.92 -7.25
C GLU A 85 4.02 10.58 -5.98
N ILE A 86 4.47 9.80 -5.00
CA ILE A 86 5.03 10.31 -3.75
C ILE A 86 6.31 11.10 -4.03
N TYR A 87 7.19 10.58 -4.89
CA TYR A 87 8.42 11.28 -5.27
C TYR A 87 8.11 12.63 -5.90
N ASN A 88 7.22 12.67 -6.90
CA ASN A 88 6.85 13.90 -7.60
C ASN A 88 6.22 14.93 -6.66
N ARG A 89 5.38 14.49 -5.73
CA ARG A 89 4.77 15.37 -4.71
C ARG A 89 5.81 15.98 -3.77
N LEU A 90 6.75 15.16 -3.28
CA LEU A 90 7.83 15.65 -2.41
C LEU A 90 8.79 16.56 -3.18
N TYR A 91 9.16 16.20 -4.41
CA TYR A 91 10.01 17.01 -5.27
C TYR A 91 9.39 18.38 -5.55
N ALA A 92 8.10 18.41 -5.94
CA ALA A 92 7.37 19.67 -6.17
C ALA A 92 7.33 20.52 -4.90
N PHE A 93 6.99 19.91 -3.75
CA PHE A 93 6.97 20.61 -2.47
C PHE A 93 8.32 21.23 -2.14
N PHE A 94 9.42 20.49 -2.25
CA PHE A 94 10.75 21.02 -1.96
C PHE A 94 11.18 22.10 -2.95
N LYS A 95 10.90 21.94 -4.24
CA LYS A 95 11.22 22.93 -5.27
C LYS A 95 10.48 24.26 -5.06
N GLU A 96 9.28 24.21 -4.49
CA GLU A 96 8.45 25.40 -4.25
C GLU A 96 8.71 26.06 -2.88
N ASN A 97 9.24 25.31 -1.90
CA ASN A 97 9.27 25.75 -0.49
C ASN A 97 10.68 25.76 0.14
N ILE A 98 11.73 25.35 -0.58
CA ILE A 98 13.13 25.42 -0.14
C ILE A 98 13.95 26.17 -1.20
#